data_AF-A0A816XX10-F1
#
_entry.id   AF-A0A816XX10-F1
#
_cell.length_a   1.000
_cell.length_b   1.000
_cell.length_c   1.000
_cell.angle_alpha   90.00
_cell.angle_beta   90.00
_cell.angle_gamma   90.00
#
_symmetry.space_group_name_H-M   'P 1'
#
loop_
_entity.id
_entity.type
_entity.pdbx_description
1 polymer ?
#
loop_
_entity_poly.entity_id
_entity_poly.type
_entity_poly.pdbx_seq_one_letter_code
_entity_poly.pdbx_strand_id
1 'polypeptide(L)'
;MWGLDNLRNSTEKVSLVLIKIDISTYRNRKNIALEKLDEIRNSLDKCRTQGLKVILRSAYAWDWNEALPLPDPEDIQTITNHVIDMKPVYNAFEDVIIAVEMGMFGPWGEMHSSKHSTVNTKPFYPIRTDALRLVHNAYMSALPQTHSVLVRRPSYIREIFNNNEPITPNEAYGNTGKARTGYHNDAYLNSKDDAGTFAPNWSREDELAYINRMTYFTFFGGEAFGTPNNAYNNANNALKESKQQHMTYLHRDYEQEIYDAWGSLVKQEFTRKLGYRFELKELAYSREVTPCGVLYFILKLENTGFAAMHLKRPVNLILVNDKRGNEQKTYETTLSVDPRIWTPESGIITINRNLRIPGNITEGIWQLFLSMPDISERLKHNPHYAVRFANEDVWTDDGRNMLIEELNIVASASGSCTDDRYFQEIPINSASLITQLSAMKTVQSLVLSATYNKNYIFHQVFIDTDNNPTTGYYVQGIGAEVLVENDAFYHHKGKTGNNWEWELVDGNIMPSNYGYKYLWQLPILNLKLPIMAYSQVVFAGTIDEKTDYSSIISVTVA
;
A
#
# COMPACT_ATOMS: atom_id res chain seq x y z
N MET A 1 31.15 10.99 -9.46
CA MET A 1 30.47 9.80 -10.02
C MET A 1 29.76 9.11 -8.85
N TRP A 2 28.44 8.92 -8.92
CA TRP A 2 27.54 8.64 -7.78
C TRP A 2 27.69 7.27 -7.07
N GLY A 3 28.78 6.53 -7.25
CA GLY A 3 29.02 5.26 -6.54
C GLY A 3 27.97 4.16 -6.78
N LEU A 4 27.19 4.25 -7.86
CA LEU A 4 26.03 3.39 -8.12
C LEU A 4 26.37 1.97 -8.61
N ASP A 5 27.63 1.73 -8.96
CA ASP A 5 28.06 0.46 -9.57
C ASP A 5 28.07 -0.66 -8.53
N ASN A 6 27.58 -1.84 -8.92
CA ASN A 6 27.62 -3.08 -8.13
C ASN A 6 26.84 -3.07 -6.79
N LEU A 7 26.04 -2.02 -6.50
CA LEU A 7 25.22 -1.96 -5.28
C LEU A 7 24.26 -3.16 -5.15
N ARG A 8 23.64 -3.59 -6.26
CA ARG A 8 22.80 -4.80 -6.31
C ARG A 8 23.54 -6.09 -6.02
N ASN A 9 24.84 -6.13 -6.33
CA ASN A 9 25.68 -7.30 -6.14
C ASN A 9 26.37 -7.33 -4.76
N SER A 10 26.35 -6.22 -4.03
CA SER A 10 26.85 -6.13 -2.64
C SER A 10 26.26 -7.20 -1.72
N THR A 11 26.90 -7.41 -0.56
CA THR A 11 26.42 -8.35 0.48
C THR A 11 24.97 -8.07 0.89
N GLU A 12 24.58 -6.80 0.96
CA GLU A 12 23.25 -6.39 1.40
C GLU A 12 22.21 -6.31 0.27
N LYS A 13 22.65 -6.46 -1.00
CA LYS A 13 21.78 -6.49 -2.19
C LYS A 13 20.93 -5.22 -2.36
N VAL A 14 21.55 -4.06 -2.15
CA VAL A 14 20.91 -2.73 -2.19
C VAL A 14 20.03 -2.58 -3.44
N SER A 15 18.78 -2.19 -3.21
CA SER A 15 17.73 -2.09 -4.22
C SER A 15 17.21 -0.68 -4.47
N LEU A 16 17.48 0.21 -3.53
CA LEU A 16 16.93 1.54 -3.45
C LEU A 16 18.03 2.48 -2.97
N VAL A 17 18.12 3.66 -3.58
CA VAL A 17 19.07 4.71 -3.20
C VAL A 17 18.37 6.05 -3.07
N LEU A 18 18.89 6.91 -2.19
CA LEU A 18 18.55 8.33 -2.15
C LEU A 18 19.57 9.10 -3.02
N ILE A 19 19.10 9.80 -4.04
CA ILE A 19 19.92 10.74 -4.81
C ILE A 19 19.70 12.14 -4.26
N LYS A 20 20.74 12.67 -3.62
CA LYS A 20 20.83 14.03 -3.07
C LYS A 20 21.28 15.00 -4.18
N ILE A 21 20.35 15.74 -4.76
CA ILE A 21 20.56 16.66 -5.89
C ILE A 21 20.99 18.04 -5.38
N ASP A 22 22.21 18.45 -5.74
CA ASP A 22 22.71 19.80 -5.49
C ASP A 22 22.26 20.81 -6.55
N ILE A 23 21.47 21.78 -6.10
CA ILE A 23 21.00 22.93 -6.88
C ILE A 23 21.43 24.28 -6.28
N SER A 24 22.47 24.29 -5.44
CA SER A 24 23.02 25.48 -4.77
C SER A 24 23.30 26.66 -5.72
N THR A 25 23.86 26.37 -6.89
CA THR A 25 24.19 27.39 -7.91
C THR A 25 22.96 28.06 -8.56
N TYR A 26 21.76 27.54 -8.31
CA TYR A 26 20.50 28.05 -8.85
C TYR A 26 19.73 28.94 -7.87
N ARG A 27 20.19 29.14 -6.63
CA ARG A 27 19.48 29.95 -5.60
C ARG A 27 19.03 31.34 -6.08
N ASN A 28 19.81 31.95 -6.98
CA ASN A 28 19.56 33.29 -7.54
C ASN A 28 19.18 33.25 -9.03
N ARG A 29 18.80 32.09 -9.55
CA ARG A 29 18.36 31.88 -10.93
C ARG A 29 16.89 31.51 -10.93
N LYS A 30 16.15 31.97 -11.92
CA LYS A 30 14.71 31.68 -12.03
C LYS A 30 14.41 30.20 -12.32
N ASN A 31 15.30 29.54 -13.06
CA ASN A 31 15.12 28.18 -13.56
C ASN A 31 16.41 27.35 -13.38
N ILE A 32 16.25 26.03 -13.25
CA ILE A 32 17.33 25.04 -13.34
C ILE A 32 17.77 24.93 -14.81
N ALA A 33 19.08 24.97 -15.05
CA ALA A 33 19.61 24.85 -16.41
C ALA A 33 19.49 23.41 -16.93
N LEU A 34 19.33 23.27 -18.25
CA LEU A 34 19.24 21.96 -18.92
C LEU A 34 20.42 21.03 -18.57
N GLU A 35 21.64 21.57 -18.46
CA GLU A 35 22.83 20.81 -18.07
C GLU A 35 22.66 20.05 -16.74
N LYS A 36 22.09 20.70 -15.71
CA LYS A 36 21.82 20.05 -14.42
C LYS A 36 20.70 19.02 -14.55
N LEU A 37 19.66 19.30 -15.34
CA LEU A 37 18.61 18.31 -15.60
C LEU A 37 19.18 17.07 -16.31
N ASP A 38 20.08 17.25 -17.27
CA ASP A 38 20.75 16.15 -17.98
C ASP A 38 21.69 15.35 -17.08
N GLU A 39 22.40 16.01 -16.16
CA GLU A 39 23.19 15.33 -15.11
C GLU A 39 22.31 14.40 -14.25
N ILE A 40 21.12 14.85 -13.88
CA ILE A 40 20.17 14.06 -13.10
C ILE A 40 19.63 12.90 -13.95
N ARG A 41 19.28 13.13 -15.22
CA ARG A 41 18.84 12.08 -16.15
C ARG A 41 19.90 10.98 -16.29
N ASN A 42 21.15 11.36 -16.53
CA ASN A 42 22.28 10.42 -16.64
C ASN A 42 22.44 9.57 -15.37
N SER A 43 22.20 10.15 -14.20
CA SER A 43 22.29 9.43 -12.92
C SER A 43 21.14 8.45 -12.74
N LEU A 44 19.92 8.83 -13.13
CA LEU A 44 18.74 7.97 -13.10
C LEU A 44 18.81 6.86 -14.16
N ASP A 45 19.36 7.13 -15.35
CA ASP A 45 19.65 6.12 -16.37
C ASP A 45 20.62 5.09 -15.83
N LYS A 46 21.65 5.53 -15.11
CA LYS A 46 22.58 4.63 -14.44
C LYS A 46 21.87 3.75 -13.41
N CYS A 47 21.02 4.32 -12.55
CA CYS A 47 20.19 3.54 -11.63
C CYS A 47 19.36 2.48 -12.36
N ARG A 48 18.75 2.82 -13.51
CA ARG A 48 17.99 1.88 -14.34
C ARG A 48 18.85 0.70 -14.79
N THR A 49 20.03 0.97 -15.34
CA THR A 49 20.95 -0.09 -15.83
C THR A 49 21.49 -0.97 -14.70
N GLN A 50 21.63 -0.42 -13.49
CA GLN A 50 22.12 -1.13 -12.31
C GLN A 50 20.99 -1.85 -11.55
N GLY A 51 19.74 -1.81 -12.02
CA GLY A 51 18.62 -2.47 -11.35
C GLY A 51 18.15 -1.79 -10.07
N LEU A 52 18.41 -0.49 -9.90
CA LEU A 52 18.07 0.28 -8.70
C LEU A 52 16.78 1.08 -8.89
N LYS A 53 16.03 1.25 -7.80
CA LYS A 53 14.98 2.26 -7.64
C LYS A 53 15.53 3.47 -6.87
N VAL A 54 14.83 4.59 -6.91
CA VAL A 54 15.36 5.88 -6.44
C VAL A 54 14.34 6.70 -5.66
N ILE A 55 14.80 7.31 -4.56
CA ILE A 55 14.19 8.49 -3.95
C ILE A 55 15.03 9.71 -4.32
N LEU A 56 14.39 10.82 -4.67
CA LEU A 56 15.07 12.07 -5.00
C LEU A 56 14.88 13.10 -3.89
N ARG A 57 15.95 13.83 -3.54
CA ARG A 57 15.88 15.04 -2.71
C ARG A 57 16.72 16.14 -3.33
N SER A 58 16.11 17.28 -3.65
CA SER A 58 16.85 18.47 -4.11
C SER A 58 17.09 19.43 -2.95
N ALA A 59 18.26 20.04 -2.89
CA ALA A 59 18.57 21.06 -1.88
C ALA A 59 19.48 22.16 -2.43
N TYR A 60 19.34 23.35 -1.85
CA TYR A 60 20.19 24.49 -2.17
C TYR A 60 21.51 24.48 -1.41
N ALA A 61 21.69 23.63 -0.40
CA ALA A 61 22.95 23.54 0.35
C ALA A 61 23.18 22.13 0.88
N TRP A 62 24.41 21.65 0.76
CA TRP A 62 24.83 20.34 1.28
C TRP A 62 26.03 20.42 2.23
N ASP A 63 26.94 21.36 2.01
CA ASP A 63 28.03 21.63 2.96
C ASP A 63 27.46 22.30 4.21
N TRP A 64 27.85 21.80 5.39
CA TRP A 64 27.44 22.34 6.68
C TRP A 64 27.62 23.86 6.79
N ASN A 65 28.74 24.38 6.28
CA ASN A 65 29.07 25.81 6.34
C ASN A 65 28.24 26.65 5.36
N GLU A 66 27.73 26.04 4.28
CA GLU A 66 26.86 26.69 3.30
C GLU A 66 25.38 26.50 3.58
N ALA A 67 25.06 25.50 4.42
CA ALA A 67 23.71 25.14 4.81
C ALA A 67 23.08 26.17 5.72
N LEU A 68 23.86 26.79 6.61
CA LEU A 68 23.33 27.71 7.61
C LEU A 68 23.94 29.13 7.47
N PRO A 69 23.14 30.21 7.56
CA PRO A 69 21.69 30.26 7.75
C PRO A 69 20.89 30.51 6.44
N LEU A 70 19.76 29.81 6.30
CA LEU A 70 18.69 30.06 5.32
C LEU A 70 19.13 30.00 3.85
N PRO A 71 19.46 28.80 3.34
CA PRO A 71 20.13 28.66 2.06
C PRO A 71 19.21 28.88 0.83
N ASP A 72 17.91 28.92 1.04
CA ASP A 72 16.91 28.95 -0.05
C ASP A 72 16.82 30.33 -0.73
N PRO A 73 16.25 30.40 -1.95
CA PRO A 73 15.90 31.66 -2.62
C PRO A 73 15.04 32.57 -1.75
N GLU A 74 15.16 33.89 -1.92
CA GLU A 74 14.28 34.87 -1.25
C GLU A 74 12.85 34.82 -1.80
N ASP A 75 12.72 34.64 -3.11
CA ASP A 75 11.44 34.52 -3.80
C ASP A 75 10.98 33.06 -3.83
N ILE A 76 9.87 32.77 -3.16
CA ILE A 76 9.26 31.44 -3.11
C ILE A 76 8.90 30.93 -4.52
N GLN A 77 8.65 31.84 -5.47
CA GLN A 77 8.31 31.47 -6.83
C GLN A 77 9.51 30.89 -7.59
N THR A 78 10.75 31.21 -7.16
CA THR A 78 11.95 30.52 -7.66
C THR A 78 11.93 29.05 -7.25
N ILE A 79 11.53 28.74 -6.02
CA ILE A 79 11.42 27.35 -5.54
C ILE A 79 10.38 26.58 -6.35
N THR A 80 9.19 27.15 -6.57
CA THR A 80 8.16 26.46 -7.37
C THR A 80 8.57 26.29 -8.83
N ASN A 81 9.25 27.27 -9.45
CA ASN A 81 9.78 27.12 -10.81
C ASN A 81 10.78 25.95 -10.89
N HIS A 82 11.70 25.83 -9.92
CA HIS A 82 12.66 24.73 -9.87
C HIS A 82 12.00 23.36 -9.72
N VAL A 83 10.91 23.26 -8.95
CA VAL A 83 10.10 22.02 -8.89
C VAL A 83 9.47 21.71 -10.25
N ILE A 84 8.97 22.72 -10.96
CA ILE A 84 8.38 22.56 -12.29
C ILE A 84 9.43 22.21 -13.35
N ASP A 85 10.64 22.76 -13.28
CA ASP A 85 11.74 22.41 -14.19
C ASP A 85 12.13 20.92 -14.11
N MET A 86 11.91 20.29 -12.95
CA MET A 86 12.13 18.86 -12.73
C MET A 86 11.02 17.97 -13.31
N LYS A 87 9.84 18.52 -13.66
CA LYS A 87 8.70 17.77 -14.19
C LYS A 87 9.07 16.82 -15.35
N PRO A 88 9.82 17.25 -16.39
CA PRO A 88 10.19 16.35 -17.47
C PRO A 88 11.07 15.18 -17.01
N VAL A 89 11.90 15.38 -15.97
CA VAL A 89 12.73 14.31 -15.38
C VAL A 89 11.84 13.34 -14.60
N TYR A 90 10.96 13.83 -13.73
CA TYR A 90 10.07 12.98 -12.94
C TYR A 90 9.19 12.07 -13.81
N ASN A 91 8.67 12.58 -14.94
CA ASN A 91 7.81 11.80 -15.83
C ASN A 91 8.61 10.84 -16.73
N ALA A 92 9.79 11.23 -17.21
CA ALA A 92 10.61 10.35 -18.05
C ALA A 92 11.22 9.15 -17.30
N PHE A 93 11.31 9.26 -15.96
CA PHE A 93 11.94 8.31 -15.05
C PHE A 93 10.98 7.78 -13.97
N GLU A 94 9.66 7.87 -14.20
CA GLU A 94 8.64 7.30 -13.32
C GLU A 94 8.82 5.79 -13.09
N ASP A 95 9.56 5.13 -13.98
CA ASP A 95 9.87 3.72 -13.87
C ASP A 95 10.95 3.43 -12.83
N VAL A 96 11.82 4.37 -12.46
CA VAL A 96 12.88 4.14 -11.46
C VAL A 96 12.70 4.95 -10.18
N ILE A 97 12.04 6.11 -10.26
CA ILE A 97 11.68 6.90 -9.08
C ILE A 97 10.57 6.15 -8.32
N ILE A 98 10.60 6.13 -6.99
CA ILE A 98 9.49 5.60 -6.18
C ILE A 98 8.77 6.68 -5.39
N ALA A 99 9.49 7.74 -5.02
CA ALA A 99 8.98 8.91 -4.33
C ALA A 99 10.00 10.06 -4.47
N VAL A 100 9.56 11.27 -4.17
CA VAL A 100 10.43 12.45 -4.09
C VAL A 100 10.24 13.11 -2.73
N GLU A 101 11.31 13.31 -1.98
CA GLU A 101 11.27 14.09 -0.75
C GLU A 101 11.05 15.56 -1.10
N MET A 102 10.15 16.22 -0.38
CA MET A 102 9.79 17.64 -0.57
C MET A 102 10.90 18.55 -0.05
N GLY A 103 12.06 18.48 -0.73
CA GLY A 103 13.23 19.28 -0.43
C GLY A 103 13.08 20.72 -0.87
N MET A 104 14.21 21.37 -1.15
CA MET A 104 14.31 22.79 -1.53
C MET A 104 13.88 23.79 -0.45
N PHE A 105 13.47 23.33 0.73
CA PHE A 105 13.41 24.13 1.93
C PHE A 105 14.55 23.76 2.87
N GLY A 106 15.31 24.76 3.28
CA GLY A 106 16.30 24.65 4.31
C GLY A 106 17.61 23.99 3.90
N PRO A 107 18.56 23.94 4.86
CA PRO A 107 19.75 23.09 4.80
C PRO A 107 19.40 21.68 4.32
N TRP A 108 20.19 21.09 3.42
CA TRP A 108 20.07 19.69 2.97
C TRP A 108 18.70 19.27 2.40
N GLY A 109 17.78 20.22 2.19
CA GLY A 109 16.39 19.97 1.80
C GLY A 109 15.52 19.47 2.95
N GLU A 110 15.91 19.73 4.19
CA GLU A 110 15.35 19.16 5.41
C GLU A 110 14.17 19.96 5.99
N MET A 111 13.63 20.94 5.28
CA MET A 111 12.39 21.63 5.62
C MET A 111 12.39 22.31 7.01
N HIS A 112 13.52 22.89 7.40
CA HIS A 112 13.67 23.78 8.54
C HIS A 112 14.68 24.88 8.22
N SER A 113 14.81 25.93 9.04
CA SER A 113 15.80 27.00 8.80
C SER A 113 15.72 27.59 7.37
N SER A 114 14.52 27.87 6.87
CA SER A 114 14.31 28.45 5.55
C SER A 114 14.06 29.95 5.63
N LYS A 115 14.32 30.67 4.54
CA LYS A 115 13.82 32.05 4.37
C LYS A 115 12.30 32.15 4.47
N HIS A 116 11.62 31.04 4.20
CA HIS A 116 10.17 30.88 4.30
C HIS A 116 9.72 30.23 5.60
N SER A 117 10.59 30.19 6.61
CA SER A 117 10.23 29.76 7.97
C SER A 117 9.33 30.77 8.69
N THR A 118 8.63 30.27 9.71
CA THR A 118 7.82 31.07 10.66
C THR A 118 8.67 32.12 11.37
N VAL A 119 9.93 31.79 11.64
CA VAL A 119 10.97 32.74 12.04
C VAL A 119 12.14 32.59 11.08
N ASN A 120 12.28 33.57 10.18
CA ASN A 120 13.32 33.63 9.16
C ASN A 120 14.56 34.41 9.61
N THR A 121 14.75 34.58 10.92
CA THR A 121 15.93 35.23 11.52
C THR A 121 16.71 34.28 12.41
N LYS A 122 16.26 33.02 12.55
CA LYS A 122 16.83 32.01 13.45
C LYS A 122 16.80 30.63 12.80
N PRO A 123 17.82 29.77 13.04
CA PRO A 123 17.80 28.40 12.58
C PRO A 123 16.78 27.54 13.35
N PHE A 124 16.44 26.39 12.77
CA PHE A 124 15.60 25.30 13.29
C PHE A 124 14.09 25.59 13.38
N TYR A 125 13.64 26.75 12.89
CA TYR A 125 12.23 27.08 12.84
C TYR A 125 11.49 26.45 11.64
N PRO A 126 10.22 26.04 11.84
CA PRO A 126 9.45 25.37 10.81
C PRO A 126 9.07 26.30 9.65
N ILE A 127 8.73 25.71 8.50
CA ILE A 127 8.25 26.42 7.30
C ILE A 127 6.85 26.99 7.55
N ARG A 128 6.53 28.16 6.98
CA ARG A 128 5.16 28.71 7.05
C ARG A 128 4.19 27.89 6.20
N THR A 129 2.94 27.78 6.67
CA THR A 129 1.87 27.00 6.01
C THR A 129 1.59 27.45 4.58
N ASP A 130 1.64 28.74 4.27
CA ASP A 130 1.42 29.28 2.92
C ASP A 130 2.51 28.81 1.94
N ALA A 131 3.77 28.84 2.36
CA ALA A 131 4.90 28.34 1.58
C ALA A 131 4.85 26.81 1.40
N LEU A 132 4.51 26.07 2.47
CA LEU A 132 4.32 24.61 2.40
C LEU A 132 3.28 24.24 1.34
N ARG A 133 2.10 24.87 1.37
CA ARG A 133 1.02 24.60 0.40
C ARG A 133 1.44 24.95 -1.02
N LEU A 134 2.12 26.08 -1.21
CA LEU A 134 2.52 26.53 -2.54
C LEU A 134 3.53 25.56 -3.19
N VAL A 135 4.56 25.14 -2.46
CA VAL A 135 5.58 24.22 -2.97
C VAL A 135 5.04 22.79 -3.09
N HIS A 136 4.22 22.34 -2.14
CA HIS A 136 3.55 21.04 -2.23
C HIS A 136 2.68 20.93 -3.50
N ASN A 137 1.90 21.97 -3.81
CA ASN A 137 1.09 22.02 -5.03
C ASN A 137 1.96 21.97 -6.31
N ALA A 138 3.15 22.56 -6.29
CA ALA A 138 4.10 22.47 -7.40
C ALA A 138 4.58 21.00 -7.59
N TYR A 139 4.92 20.30 -6.51
CA TYR A 139 5.27 18.87 -6.57
C TYR A 139 4.11 18.01 -7.08
N MET A 140 2.89 18.24 -6.59
CA MET A 140 1.69 17.53 -7.06
C MET A 140 1.45 17.70 -8.57
N SER A 141 1.81 18.87 -9.11
CA SER A 141 1.69 19.23 -10.54
C SER A 141 2.85 18.72 -11.40
N ALA A 142 4.02 18.48 -10.80
CA ALA A 142 5.22 18.02 -11.48
C ALA A 142 5.34 16.49 -11.51
N LEU A 143 4.95 15.81 -10.43
CA LEU A 143 5.08 14.35 -10.31
C LEU A 143 4.01 13.60 -11.12
N PRO A 144 4.34 12.41 -11.66
CA PRO A 144 3.34 11.47 -12.17
C PRO A 144 2.25 11.19 -11.13
N GLN A 145 1.00 11.01 -11.56
CA GLN A 145 -0.15 10.80 -10.65
C GLN A 145 0.02 9.56 -9.76
N THR A 146 0.83 8.61 -10.18
CA THR A 146 1.14 7.36 -9.46
C THR A 146 2.19 7.51 -8.35
N HIS A 147 2.85 8.67 -8.26
CA HIS A 147 3.98 8.89 -7.35
C HIS A 147 3.65 9.87 -6.24
N SER A 148 4.33 9.66 -5.11
CA SER A 148 4.17 10.44 -3.90
C SER A 148 5.30 11.44 -3.69
N VAL A 149 4.97 12.55 -3.03
CA VAL A 149 5.94 13.44 -2.39
C VAL A 149 6.05 13.09 -0.91
N LEU A 150 7.25 13.09 -0.32
CA LEU A 150 7.45 12.80 1.11
C LEU A 150 7.79 14.08 1.86
N VAL A 151 7.06 14.38 2.93
CA VAL A 151 7.33 15.59 3.74
C VAL A 151 7.94 15.22 5.10
N ARG A 152 8.82 16.08 5.62
CA ARG A 152 9.63 15.75 6.80
C ARG A 152 8.84 15.65 8.10
N ARG A 153 7.76 16.42 8.25
CA ARG A 153 7.06 16.55 9.53
C ARG A 153 5.60 16.14 9.39
N PRO A 154 5.03 15.38 10.34
CA PRO A 154 3.61 15.04 10.27
C PRO A 154 2.72 16.28 10.40
N SER A 155 3.14 17.28 11.20
CA SER A 155 2.45 18.57 11.29
C SER A 155 2.36 19.30 9.95
N TYR A 156 3.37 19.20 9.09
CA TYR A 156 3.32 19.79 7.75
C TYR A 156 2.24 19.14 6.88
N ILE A 157 2.04 17.82 6.98
CA ILE A 157 0.94 17.14 6.27
C ILE A 157 -0.39 17.74 6.74
N ARG A 158 -0.58 17.86 8.06
CA ARG A 158 -1.80 18.42 8.65
C ARG A 158 -2.06 19.86 8.20
N GLU A 159 -1.01 20.69 8.17
CA GLU A 159 -1.07 22.09 7.73
C GLU A 159 -1.37 22.24 6.23
N ILE A 160 -0.70 21.45 5.38
CA ILE A 160 -0.91 21.46 3.92
C ILE A 160 -2.39 21.23 3.61
N PHE A 161 -2.99 20.20 4.21
CA PHE A 161 -4.39 19.81 3.96
C PHE A 161 -5.41 20.47 4.87
N ASN A 162 -4.98 21.28 5.85
CA ASN A 162 -5.83 21.83 6.89
C ASN A 162 -6.69 20.75 7.58
N ASN A 163 -6.09 19.59 7.84
CA ASN A 163 -6.79 18.40 8.33
C ASN A 163 -5.88 17.62 9.28
N ASN A 164 -6.32 17.44 10.53
CA ASN A 164 -5.57 16.70 11.54
C ASN A 164 -5.74 15.19 11.45
N GLU A 165 -6.73 14.70 10.71
CA GLU A 165 -6.93 13.27 10.52
C GLU A 165 -5.88 12.70 9.58
N PRO A 166 -5.42 11.45 9.80
CA PRO A 166 -4.58 10.74 8.85
C PRO A 166 -5.40 10.30 7.63
N ILE A 167 -4.73 9.73 6.62
CA ILE A 167 -5.41 9.18 5.45
C ILE A 167 -6.28 7.97 5.83
N THR A 168 -7.44 7.85 5.21
CA THR A 168 -8.34 6.71 5.37
C THR A 168 -8.15 5.68 4.24
N PRO A 169 -8.58 4.41 4.44
CA PRO A 169 -8.55 3.41 3.37
C PRO A 169 -9.28 3.82 2.09
N ASN A 170 -10.36 4.61 2.19
CA ASN A 170 -11.14 5.08 1.03
C ASN A 170 -10.44 6.20 0.25
N GLU A 171 -9.59 6.99 0.92
CA GLU A 171 -8.76 8.00 0.27
C GLU A 171 -7.49 7.40 -0.32
N ALA A 172 -6.98 6.32 0.28
CA ALA A 172 -5.73 5.68 -0.10
C ALA A 172 -5.71 5.25 -1.57
N TYR A 173 -4.54 5.31 -2.18
CA TYR A 173 -4.30 4.93 -3.57
C TYR A 173 -5.12 5.69 -4.63
N GLY A 174 -5.94 6.67 -4.23
CA GLY A 174 -6.63 7.60 -5.10
C GLY A 174 -5.72 8.75 -5.57
N ASN A 175 -6.31 9.66 -6.34
CA ASN A 175 -5.59 10.79 -6.93
C ASN A 175 -5.61 12.06 -6.06
N THR A 176 -6.00 11.95 -4.78
CA THR A 176 -6.03 13.11 -3.87
C THR A 176 -4.61 13.53 -3.50
N GLY A 177 -4.42 14.81 -3.16
CA GLY A 177 -3.11 15.29 -2.70
C GLY A 177 -2.61 14.55 -1.47
N LYS A 178 -3.51 14.22 -0.53
CA LYS A 178 -3.18 13.49 0.71
C LYS A 178 -2.76 12.04 0.44
N ALA A 179 -3.42 11.35 -0.49
CA ALA A 179 -3.04 10.01 -0.94
C ALA A 179 -1.65 9.93 -1.58
N ARG A 180 -1.20 11.06 -2.15
CA ARG A 180 0.12 11.20 -2.78
C ARG A 180 1.13 11.90 -1.86
N THR A 181 0.88 12.00 -0.55
CA THR A 181 1.78 12.63 0.41
C THR A 181 2.19 11.65 1.49
N GLY A 182 3.44 11.19 1.43
CA GLY A 182 4.06 10.35 2.46
C GLY A 182 4.93 11.15 3.41
N TYR A 183 5.73 10.43 4.20
CA TYR A 183 6.52 10.98 5.29
C TYR A 183 7.99 10.54 5.16
N HIS A 184 8.92 11.40 5.56
CA HIS A 184 10.31 10.99 5.82
C HIS A 184 10.79 11.63 7.12
N ASN A 185 11.75 11.01 7.82
CA ASN A 185 12.28 11.51 9.08
C ASN A 185 13.80 11.43 9.13
N ASP A 186 14.46 12.56 8.91
CA ASP A 186 15.93 12.67 8.99
C ASP A 186 16.41 13.07 10.41
N ALA A 187 15.61 12.72 11.41
CA ALA A 187 15.97 12.76 12.82
C ALA A 187 15.41 11.54 13.57
N TYR A 188 15.23 10.43 12.84
CA TYR A 188 14.55 9.23 13.32
C TYR A 188 15.22 8.70 14.59
N LEU A 189 14.40 8.47 15.62
CA LEU A 189 14.81 7.98 16.95
C LEU A 189 15.80 8.87 17.70
N ASN A 190 15.87 10.16 17.39
CA ASN A 190 16.84 11.03 18.05
C ASN A 190 16.50 11.30 19.52
N SER A 191 15.25 11.67 19.80
CA SER A 191 14.79 12.24 21.07
C SER A 191 13.28 12.03 21.22
N LYS A 192 12.68 12.55 22.30
CA LYS A 192 11.22 12.49 22.50
C LYS A 192 10.43 13.07 21.31
N ASP A 193 11.00 14.08 20.65
CA ASP A 193 10.42 14.85 19.57
C ASP A 193 11.20 14.73 18.25
N ASP A 194 12.11 13.76 18.14
CA ASP A 194 12.97 13.51 16.98
C ASP A 194 13.65 14.80 16.47
N ALA A 195 14.44 15.42 17.34
CA ALA A 195 15.11 16.72 17.12
C ALA A 195 14.15 17.83 16.64
N GLY A 196 12.93 17.83 17.16
CA GLY A 196 11.89 18.79 16.83
C GLY A 196 11.16 18.50 15.52
N THR A 197 11.28 17.29 14.95
CA THR A 197 10.45 16.81 13.84
C THR A 197 8.99 16.67 14.27
N PHE A 198 8.75 16.21 15.49
CA PHE A 198 7.43 16.16 16.12
C PHE A 198 7.06 17.52 16.70
N ALA A 199 5.81 17.93 16.48
CA ALA A 199 5.37 19.25 16.86
C ALA A 199 5.15 19.35 18.38
N PRO A 200 5.50 20.49 19.02
CA PRO A 200 5.43 20.63 20.48
C PRO A 200 4.01 20.57 21.05
N ASN A 201 2.99 20.72 20.21
CA ASN A 201 1.58 20.68 20.59
C ASN A 201 0.95 19.28 20.52
N TRP A 202 1.69 18.26 20.06
CA TRP A 202 1.28 16.86 20.04
C TRP A 202 2.25 16.05 20.91
N SER A 203 1.75 15.04 21.61
CA SER A 203 2.65 14.10 22.27
C SER A 203 3.35 13.22 21.23
N ARG A 204 4.49 12.60 21.60
CA ARG A 204 5.14 11.60 20.74
C ARG A 204 4.17 10.47 20.36
N GLU A 205 3.34 10.05 21.30
CA GLU A 205 2.38 8.96 21.08
C GLU A 205 1.32 9.36 20.05
N ASP A 206 0.80 10.59 20.12
CA ASP A 206 -0.14 11.11 19.12
C ASP A 206 0.50 11.21 17.72
N GLU A 207 1.75 11.67 17.64
CA GLU A 207 2.48 11.76 16.36
C GLU A 207 2.74 10.36 15.78
N LEU A 208 3.21 9.42 16.60
CA LEU A 208 3.43 8.03 16.17
C LEU A 208 2.13 7.32 15.79
N ALA A 209 0.99 7.64 16.41
CA ALA A 209 -0.32 7.12 16.02
C ALA A 209 -0.77 7.68 14.67
N TYR A 210 -0.54 8.97 14.42
CA TYR A 210 -0.81 9.60 13.13
C TYR A 210 0.07 9.00 12.02
N ILE A 211 1.38 8.89 12.26
CA ILE A 211 2.35 8.33 11.31
C ILE A 211 1.99 6.87 11.01
N ASN A 212 1.66 6.05 12.01
CA ASN A 212 1.30 4.64 11.79
C ASN A 212 0.13 4.51 10.81
N ARG A 213 -0.90 5.35 10.95
CA ARG A 213 -2.07 5.35 10.04
C ARG A 213 -1.73 5.88 8.64
N MET A 214 -0.87 6.89 8.53
CA MET A 214 -0.40 7.40 7.23
C MET A 214 0.43 6.37 6.47
N THR A 215 1.36 5.74 7.16
CA THR A 215 2.39 4.84 6.60
C THR A 215 1.84 3.47 6.22
N TYR A 216 0.64 3.13 6.68
CA TYR A 216 -0.10 1.99 6.17
C TYR A 216 -0.30 2.06 4.64
N PHE A 217 -0.43 3.28 4.10
CA PHE A 217 -0.74 3.52 2.68
C PHE A 217 0.35 4.31 1.94
N THR A 218 1.32 4.87 2.65
CA THR A 218 2.33 5.78 2.08
C THR A 218 3.72 5.42 2.57
N PHE A 219 4.73 5.82 1.80
CA PHE A 219 6.13 5.57 2.19
C PHE A 219 6.51 6.28 3.49
N PHE A 220 7.32 5.58 4.28
CA PHE A 220 8.12 6.13 5.36
C PHE A 220 9.55 5.60 5.33
N GLY A 221 10.50 6.50 5.56
CA GLY A 221 11.90 6.18 5.80
C GLY A 221 12.66 7.43 6.23
N GLY A 222 13.99 7.38 6.20
CA GLY A 222 14.83 8.52 6.52
C GLY A 222 16.17 8.10 7.13
N GLU A 223 16.67 8.93 8.04
CA GLU A 223 17.99 8.84 8.65
C GLU A 223 17.86 8.73 10.17
N ALA A 224 18.46 7.69 10.78
CA ALA A 224 18.62 7.64 12.23
C ALA A 224 19.62 8.71 12.68
N PHE A 225 19.41 9.32 13.85
CA PHE A 225 20.23 10.46 14.27
C PHE A 225 20.54 10.49 15.78
N GLY A 226 21.64 11.14 16.14
CA GLY A 226 22.07 11.39 17.53
C GLY A 226 23.12 10.43 18.04
N THR A 227 23.33 10.42 19.36
CA THR A 227 24.33 9.55 19.98
C THR A 227 23.91 8.07 19.91
N PRO A 228 24.79 7.14 19.50
CA PRO A 228 24.47 5.72 19.43
C PRO A 228 23.95 5.14 20.76
N ASN A 229 22.96 4.25 20.69
CA ASN A 229 22.33 3.57 21.83
C ASN A 229 21.77 4.50 22.91
N ASN A 230 21.26 5.66 22.52
CA ASN A 230 20.49 6.52 23.41
C ASN A 230 19.13 5.88 23.77
N ALA A 231 18.33 6.60 24.57
CA ALA A 231 17.03 6.12 25.06
C ALA A 231 16.02 5.78 23.94
N TYR A 232 16.21 6.29 22.72
CA TYR A 232 15.32 6.16 21.57
C TYR A 232 15.94 5.34 20.44
N ASN A 233 17.21 5.55 20.07
CA ASN A 233 17.86 4.88 18.94
C ASN A 233 18.59 3.57 19.28
N ASN A 234 18.29 2.93 20.41
CA ASN A 234 18.82 1.58 20.68
C ASN A 234 18.16 0.53 19.78
N ALA A 235 18.82 -0.62 19.64
CA ALA A 235 18.43 -1.70 18.72
C ALA A 235 16.96 -2.19 18.89
N ASN A 236 16.49 -2.28 20.14
CA ASN A 236 15.13 -2.75 20.45
C ASN A 236 14.08 -1.74 19.97
N ASN A 237 14.29 -0.47 20.26
CA ASN A 237 13.39 0.60 19.83
C ASN A 237 13.43 0.78 18.32
N ALA A 238 14.60 0.68 17.69
CA ALA A 238 14.74 0.75 16.25
C ALA A 238 13.87 -0.33 15.57
N LEU A 239 13.99 -1.58 15.99
CA LEU A 239 13.19 -2.66 15.42
C LEU A 239 11.70 -2.50 15.70
N LYS A 240 11.32 -2.14 16.93
CA LYS A 240 9.92 -1.98 17.34
C LYS A 240 9.23 -0.84 16.59
N GLU A 241 9.82 0.36 16.61
CA GLU A 241 9.23 1.54 16.00
C GLU A 241 9.26 1.45 14.47
N SER A 242 10.33 0.91 13.86
CA SER A 242 10.38 0.72 12.39
C SER A 242 9.29 -0.22 11.88
N LYS A 243 9.01 -1.32 12.62
CA LYS A 243 7.90 -2.23 12.32
C LYS A 243 6.56 -1.53 12.52
N GLN A 244 6.37 -0.86 13.66
CA GLN A 244 5.13 -0.16 13.97
C GLN A 244 4.82 0.97 12.96
N GLN A 245 5.83 1.66 12.43
CA GLN A 245 5.64 2.79 11.51
C GLN A 245 5.75 2.39 10.04
N HIS A 246 5.71 1.09 9.74
CA HIS A 246 5.77 0.54 8.39
C HIS A 246 6.95 1.10 7.57
N MET A 247 8.17 1.00 8.11
CA MET A 247 9.32 1.59 7.44
C MET A 247 9.67 0.86 6.13
N THR A 248 9.76 1.65 5.06
CA THR A 248 10.00 1.19 3.69
C THR A 248 11.47 1.25 3.29
N TYR A 249 12.25 2.17 3.87
CA TYR A 249 13.69 2.31 3.64
C TYR A 249 14.39 2.98 4.84
N LEU A 250 15.71 2.78 4.94
CA LEU A 250 16.59 3.44 5.91
C LEU A 250 17.87 3.85 5.20
N HIS A 251 18.30 5.11 5.37
CA HIS A 251 19.59 5.55 4.89
C HIS A 251 20.70 5.15 5.89
N ARG A 252 21.13 3.90 5.79
CA ARG A 252 22.10 3.30 6.70
C ARG A 252 23.51 3.93 6.65
N ASP A 253 23.86 4.56 5.52
CA ASP A 253 25.22 5.06 5.28
C ASP A 253 25.46 6.42 5.95
N TYR A 254 24.40 7.09 6.43
CA TYR A 254 24.47 8.42 7.06
C TYR A 254 25.12 8.38 8.46
N GLU A 255 24.56 7.60 9.38
CA GLU A 255 25.04 7.48 10.77
C GLU A 255 25.44 6.03 11.05
N GLN A 256 26.59 5.64 10.49
CA GLN A 256 27.09 4.26 10.56
C GLN A 256 27.34 3.80 11.99
N GLU A 257 27.75 4.69 12.90
CA GLU A 257 27.97 4.33 14.30
C GLU A 257 26.67 3.89 15.00
N ILE A 258 25.53 4.55 14.71
CA ILE A 258 24.23 4.14 15.23
C ILE A 258 23.83 2.79 14.63
N TYR A 259 23.96 2.65 13.30
CA TYR A 259 23.61 1.43 12.61
C TYR A 259 24.43 0.24 13.13
N ASP A 260 25.75 0.42 13.29
CA ASP A 260 26.69 -0.54 13.88
C ASP A 260 26.31 -0.93 15.31
N ALA A 261 25.92 0.05 16.12
CA ALA A 261 25.52 -0.15 17.51
C ALA A 261 24.28 -1.06 17.68
N TRP A 262 23.45 -1.22 16.64
CA TRP A 262 22.32 -2.15 16.67
C TRP A 262 22.71 -3.63 16.59
N GLY A 263 23.94 -3.92 16.15
CA GLY A 263 24.45 -5.27 16.02
C GLY A 263 23.89 -6.04 14.81
N SER A 264 24.54 -7.16 14.49
CA SER A 264 24.29 -7.92 13.24
C SER A 264 22.86 -8.46 13.11
N LEU A 265 22.24 -8.90 14.20
CA LEU A 265 20.88 -9.47 14.17
C LEU A 265 19.84 -8.43 13.77
N VAL A 266 19.88 -7.23 14.36
CA VAL A 266 18.94 -6.16 14.00
C VAL A 266 19.24 -5.64 12.59
N LYS A 267 20.51 -5.46 12.21
CA LYS A 267 20.86 -5.11 10.83
C LYS A 267 20.32 -6.11 9.79
N GLN A 268 20.33 -7.41 10.11
CA GLN A 268 19.78 -8.45 9.24
C GLN A 268 18.27 -8.30 9.09
N GLU A 269 17.53 -7.99 10.18
CA GLU A 269 16.09 -7.69 10.10
C GLU A 269 15.84 -6.52 9.14
N PHE A 270 16.57 -5.41 9.25
CA PHE A 270 16.40 -4.27 8.34
C PHE A 270 16.78 -4.64 6.89
N THR A 271 17.88 -5.36 6.69
CA THR A 271 18.34 -5.81 5.36
C THR A 271 17.32 -6.74 4.68
N ARG A 272 16.53 -7.48 5.45
CA ARG A 272 15.57 -8.46 4.90
C ARG A 272 14.13 -7.99 4.88
N LYS A 273 13.73 -7.09 5.78
CA LYS A 273 12.32 -6.83 6.06
C LYS A 273 11.90 -5.37 5.89
N LEU A 274 12.78 -4.43 5.53
CA LEU A 274 12.33 -3.09 5.10
C LEU A 274 11.40 -3.21 3.90
N GLY A 275 10.27 -2.49 3.92
CA GLY A 275 9.25 -2.62 2.89
C GLY A 275 8.48 -3.94 2.99
N TYR A 276 8.08 -4.50 1.85
CA TYR A 276 7.34 -5.76 1.77
C TYR A 276 8.28 -6.97 1.60
N ARG A 277 7.86 -8.11 2.15
CA ARG A 277 8.52 -9.42 1.96
C ARG A 277 7.47 -10.53 1.96
N PHE A 278 7.09 -11.01 0.77
CA PHE A 278 6.05 -12.03 0.65
C PHE A 278 6.63 -13.44 0.75
N GLU A 279 6.14 -14.23 1.69
CA GLU A 279 6.44 -15.64 1.85
C GLU A 279 5.26 -16.49 1.37
N LEU A 280 5.54 -17.49 0.53
CA LEU A 280 4.60 -18.54 0.20
C LEU A 280 4.44 -19.47 1.41
N LYS A 281 3.22 -19.58 1.95
CA LYS A 281 2.93 -20.44 3.10
C LYS A 281 2.23 -21.74 2.68
N GLU A 282 1.29 -21.66 1.74
CA GLU A 282 0.53 -22.82 1.29
C GLU A 282 0.04 -22.63 -0.15
N LEU A 283 -0.01 -23.72 -0.90
CA LEU A 283 -0.68 -23.79 -2.19
C LEU A 283 -1.55 -25.06 -2.23
N ALA A 284 -2.84 -24.90 -2.51
CA ALA A 284 -3.75 -26.00 -2.79
C ALA A 284 -4.30 -25.83 -4.21
N TYR A 285 -4.29 -26.91 -5.00
CA TYR A 285 -4.67 -26.84 -6.42
C TYR A 285 -5.19 -28.17 -6.96
N SER A 286 -5.87 -28.12 -8.10
CA SER A 286 -6.26 -29.30 -8.88
C SER A 286 -5.03 -29.99 -9.49
N ARG A 287 -4.72 -31.22 -9.08
CA ARG A 287 -3.56 -31.97 -9.60
C ARG A 287 -3.65 -32.34 -11.08
N GLU A 288 -4.87 -32.58 -11.54
CA GLU A 288 -5.19 -32.91 -12.93
C GLU A 288 -6.29 -31.97 -13.42
N VAL A 289 -6.15 -31.47 -14.64
CA VAL A 289 -7.14 -30.60 -15.28
C VAL A 289 -7.27 -30.99 -16.74
N THR A 290 -8.49 -31.12 -17.24
CA THR A 290 -8.73 -31.35 -18.67
C THR A 290 -8.50 -30.07 -19.48
N PRO A 291 -8.10 -30.12 -20.76
CA PRO A 291 -8.24 -28.96 -21.66
C PRO A 291 -9.66 -28.37 -21.54
N CYS A 292 -9.81 -27.04 -21.63
CA CYS A 292 -11.04 -26.32 -21.25
C CYS A 292 -11.49 -26.43 -19.78
N GLY A 293 -10.83 -27.22 -18.94
CA GLY A 293 -11.20 -27.42 -17.55
C GLY A 293 -10.96 -26.19 -16.68
N VAL A 294 -11.31 -26.33 -15.40
CA VAL A 294 -11.06 -25.30 -14.39
C VAL A 294 -9.98 -25.79 -13.44
N LEU A 295 -8.87 -25.05 -13.38
CA LEU A 295 -7.88 -25.18 -12.32
C LEU A 295 -8.37 -24.37 -11.13
N TYR A 296 -8.76 -25.06 -10.07
CA TYR A 296 -9.04 -24.45 -8.77
C TYR A 296 -7.70 -24.22 -8.08
N PHE A 297 -7.43 -23.02 -7.59
CA PHE A 297 -6.22 -22.73 -6.83
C PHE A 297 -6.48 -21.83 -5.63
N ILE A 298 -5.84 -22.18 -4.51
CA ILE A 298 -5.80 -21.40 -3.28
C ILE A 298 -4.33 -21.17 -2.96
N LEU A 299 -3.90 -19.92 -3.03
CA LEU A 299 -2.56 -19.47 -2.69
C LEU A 299 -2.63 -18.72 -1.35
N LYS A 300 -1.85 -19.15 -0.37
CA LYS A 300 -1.70 -18.46 0.93
C LYS A 300 -0.32 -17.86 1.04
N LEU A 301 -0.28 -16.54 1.23
CA LEU A 301 0.93 -15.76 1.42
C LEU A 301 0.94 -15.12 2.82
N GLU A 302 2.11 -14.71 3.27
CA GLU A 302 2.28 -13.83 4.42
C GLU A 302 3.25 -12.70 4.04
N ASN A 303 2.97 -11.46 4.44
CA ASN A 303 3.95 -10.39 4.33
C ASN A 303 4.76 -10.32 5.63
N THR A 304 5.98 -10.82 5.62
CA THR A 304 6.90 -10.79 6.77
C THR A 304 7.82 -9.56 6.79
N GLY A 305 7.54 -8.59 5.91
CA GLY A 305 8.19 -7.28 5.87
C GLY A 305 7.62 -6.32 6.92
N PHE A 306 8.12 -5.09 6.95
CA PHE A 306 7.66 -4.02 7.83
C PHE A 306 6.49 -3.25 7.22
N ALA A 307 6.36 -3.23 5.90
CA ALA A 307 5.39 -2.41 5.18
C ALA A 307 4.67 -3.16 4.07
N ALA A 308 3.53 -2.59 3.66
CA ALA A 308 2.85 -2.95 2.43
C ALA A 308 3.64 -2.46 1.19
N MET A 309 3.22 -2.94 0.03
CA MET A 309 3.62 -2.32 -1.24
C MET A 309 2.79 -1.04 -1.45
N HIS A 310 3.41 0.07 -1.86
CA HIS A 310 2.68 1.32 -2.12
C HIS A 310 2.47 1.61 -3.61
N LEU A 311 3.35 1.12 -4.49
CA LEU A 311 3.19 1.23 -5.93
C LEU A 311 2.44 0.02 -6.49
N LYS A 312 1.58 0.24 -7.49
CA LYS A 312 0.80 -0.84 -8.10
C LYS A 312 1.73 -1.85 -8.79
N ARG A 313 1.40 -3.13 -8.68
CA ARG A 313 2.12 -4.24 -9.31
C ARG A 313 1.13 -5.26 -9.88
N PRO A 314 1.26 -5.67 -11.16
CA PRO A 314 0.45 -6.76 -11.68
C PRO A 314 0.83 -8.09 -11.03
N VAL A 315 -0.13 -9.01 -10.93
CA VAL A 315 0.08 -10.38 -10.46
C VAL A 315 -0.36 -11.31 -11.58
N ASN A 316 0.60 -11.84 -12.31
CA ASN A 316 0.35 -12.66 -13.50
C ASN A 316 0.57 -14.14 -13.18
N LEU A 317 -0.24 -14.99 -13.78
CA LEU A 317 -0.03 -16.43 -13.81
C LEU A 317 0.39 -16.86 -15.20
N ILE A 318 1.40 -17.72 -15.29
CA ILE A 318 2.01 -18.14 -16.55
C ILE A 318 2.10 -19.67 -16.57
N LEU A 319 1.39 -20.29 -17.51
CA LEU A 319 1.52 -21.72 -17.82
C LEU A 319 2.62 -21.93 -18.85
N VAL A 320 3.49 -22.89 -18.61
CA VAL A 320 4.64 -23.20 -19.48
C VAL A 320 4.76 -24.71 -19.68
N ASN A 321 4.95 -25.16 -20.93
CA ASN A 321 5.21 -26.57 -21.22
C ASN A 321 6.72 -26.85 -21.17
N ASP A 322 7.17 -27.80 -20.34
CA ASP A 322 8.60 -28.16 -20.20
C ASP A 322 9.10 -29.12 -21.29
N LYS A 323 8.84 -28.81 -22.56
CA LYS A 323 9.57 -29.49 -23.65
C LYS A 323 10.87 -28.74 -23.91
N ARG A 324 11.92 -29.11 -23.17
CA ARG A 324 13.31 -28.75 -23.52
C ARG A 324 13.60 -29.20 -24.96
N GLY A 325 13.56 -28.28 -25.91
CA GLY A 325 14.05 -28.49 -27.28
C GLY A 325 13.11 -28.12 -28.43
N ASN A 326 11.85 -27.74 -28.20
CA ASN A 326 10.96 -27.16 -29.22
C ASN A 326 10.25 -25.92 -28.65
N GLU A 327 9.74 -25.03 -29.51
CA GLU A 327 9.04 -23.78 -29.15
C GLU A 327 8.20 -23.92 -27.88
N GLN A 328 8.68 -23.34 -26.78
CA GLN A 328 8.02 -23.36 -25.48
C GLN A 328 6.67 -22.66 -25.63
N LYS A 329 5.58 -23.40 -25.46
CA LYS A 329 4.24 -22.81 -25.43
C LYS A 329 3.99 -22.17 -24.06
N THR A 330 3.50 -20.95 -24.09
CA THR A 330 3.18 -20.16 -22.89
C THR A 330 1.76 -19.62 -22.97
N TYR A 331 1.03 -19.67 -21.85
CA TYR A 331 -0.24 -18.95 -21.69
C TYR A 331 -0.18 -18.08 -20.45
N GLU A 332 -0.71 -16.87 -20.51
CA GLU A 332 -0.65 -15.90 -19.41
C GLU A 332 -2.02 -15.29 -19.12
N THR A 333 -2.31 -15.06 -17.84
CA THR A 333 -3.43 -14.25 -17.36
C THR A 333 -2.99 -13.38 -16.19
N THR A 334 -3.63 -12.23 -16.01
CA THR A 334 -3.46 -11.39 -14.83
C THR A 334 -4.59 -11.64 -13.84
N LEU A 335 -4.26 -11.78 -12.56
CA LEU A 335 -5.22 -11.90 -11.49
C LEU A 335 -5.81 -10.53 -11.13
N SER A 336 -7.12 -10.50 -10.88
CA SER A 336 -7.82 -9.34 -10.33
C SER A 336 -7.57 -9.23 -8.81
N VAL A 337 -6.35 -8.87 -8.44
CA VAL A 337 -5.88 -8.59 -7.07
C VAL A 337 -5.08 -7.30 -7.03
N ASP A 338 -5.04 -6.64 -5.87
CA ASP A 338 -4.13 -5.53 -5.61
C ASP A 338 -3.12 -5.92 -4.52
N PRO A 339 -1.83 -6.09 -4.82
CA PRO A 339 -0.84 -6.47 -3.82
C PRO A 339 -0.53 -5.34 -2.81
N ARG A 340 -1.03 -4.12 -3.04
CA ARG A 340 -0.87 -3.02 -2.08
C ARG A 340 -1.69 -3.20 -0.80
N ILE A 341 -2.65 -4.11 -0.80
CA ILE A 341 -3.41 -4.50 0.40
C ILE A 341 -2.83 -5.73 1.12
N TRP A 342 -1.71 -6.29 0.63
CA TRP A 342 -1.03 -7.41 1.26
C TRP A 342 -0.11 -6.91 2.38
N THR A 343 -0.71 -6.44 3.46
CA THR A 343 0.01 -5.77 4.56
C THR A 343 0.57 -6.79 5.56
N PRO A 344 1.60 -6.45 6.35
CA PRO A 344 2.06 -7.30 7.44
C PRO A 344 0.95 -7.63 8.46
N GLU A 345 0.02 -6.70 8.67
CA GLU A 345 -1.10 -6.83 9.60
C GLU A 345 -2.20 -7.76 9.07
N SER A 346 -2.19 -8.10 7.77
CA SER A 346 -3.18 -9.00 7.17
C SER A 346 -3.08 -10.44 7.68
N GLY A 347 -1.95 -10.81 8.30
CA GLY A 347 -1.65 -12.21 8.61
C GLY A 347 -1.58 -13.06 7.33
N ILE A 348 -2.33 -14.16 7.30
CA ILE A 348 -2.39 -15.03 6.11
C ILE A 348 -3.30 -14.41 5.03
N ILE A 349 -2.68 -13.97 3.95
CA ILE A 349 -3.33 -13.48 2.73
C ILE A 349 -3.77 -14.68 1.90
N THR A 350 -5.07 -14.86 1.70
CA THR A 350 -5.63 -15.98 0.92
C THR A 350 -6.13 -15.49 -0.44
N ILE A 351 -5.52 -15.98 -1.52
CA ILE A 351 -5.91 -15.75 -2.90
C ILE A 351 -6.56 -17.05 -3.40
N ASN A 352 -7.89 -17.10 -3.34
CA ASN A 352 -8.69 -18.19 -3.88
C ASN A 352 -9.23 -17.80 -5.25
N ARG A 353 -9.04 -18.65 -6.27
CA ARG A 353 -9.34 -18.31 -7.66
C ARG A 353 -9.59 -19.57 -8.49
N ASN A 354 -10.38 -19.37 -9.54
CA ASN A 354 -10.65 -20.37 -10.56
C ASN A 354 -10.04 -19.89 -11.88
N LEU A 355 -9.31 -20.77 -12.56
CA LEU A 355 -8.67 -20.46 -13.83
C LEU A 355 -9.20 -21.40 -14.91
N ARG A 356 -9.70 -20.83 -16.01
CA ARG A 356 -10.02 -21.61 -17.21
C ARG A 356 -8.72 -21.98 -17.91
N ILE A 357 -8.51 -23.27 -18.15
CA ILE A 357 -7.41 -23.76 -18.98
C ILE A 357 -7.80 -23.63 -20.46
N PRO A 358 -6.88 -23.17 -21.36
CA PRO A 358 -7.16 -23.09 -22.79
C PRO A 358 -7.64 -24.43 -23.37
N GLY A 359 -8.58 -24.43 -24.31
CA GLY A 359 -9.04 -25.66 -24.96
C GLY A 359 -8.00 -26.25 -25.92
N ASN A 360 -7.12 -25.40 -26.46
CA ASN A 360 -6.05 -25.80 -27.39
C ASN A 360 -4.74 -26.19 -26.68
N ILE A 361 -4.73 -26.25 -25.35
CA ILE A 361 -3.56 -26.71 -24.59
C ILE A 361 -3.32 -28.19 -24.92
N THR A 362 -2.06 -28.59 -25.08
CA THR A 362 -1.71 -29.99 -25.32
C THR A 362 -1.65 -30.76 -24.01
N GLU A 363 -2.09 -32.02 -24.02
CA GLU A 363 -1.90 -32.95 -22.90
C GLU A 363 -0.42 -33.10 -22.51
N GLY A 364 -0.19 -33.38 -21.24
CA GLY A 364 1.13 -33.57 -20.66
C GLY A 364 1.36 -32.70 -19.42
N ILE A 365 2.63 -32.62 -19.02
CA ILE A 365 3.07 -31.89 -17.83
C ILE A 365 3.32 -30.42 -18.19
N TRP A 366 2.74 -29.53 -17.40
CA TRP A 366 2.92 -28.09 -17.47
C TRP A 366 3.39 -27.55 -16.12
N GLN A 367 4.11 -26.43 -16.15
CA GLN A 367 4.49 -25.65 -14.98
C GLN A 367 3.59 -24.44 -14.85
N LEU A 368 3.27 -24.04 -13.62
CA LEU A 368 2.58 -22.79 -13.32
C LEU A 368 3.49 -21.87 -12.52
N PHE A 369 3.68 -20.66 -13.02
CA PHE A 369 4.42 -19.60 -12.36
C PHE A 369 3.50 -18.45 -11.97
N LEU A 370 3.87 -17.74 -10.91
CA LEU A 370 3.36 -16.42 -10.55
C LEU A 370 4.45 -15.38 -10.76
N SER A 371 4.17 -14.40 -11.62
CA SER A 371 5.05 -13.27 -11.89
C SER A 371 4.48 -11.99 -11.30
N MET A 372 5.33 -11.22 -10.63
CA MET A 372 5.02 -9.86 -10.15
C MET A 372 6.03 -8.88 -10.75
N PRO A 373 5.98 -8.63 -12.07
CA PRO A 373 6.95 -7.82 -12.79
C PRO A 373 6.72 -6.33 -12.56
N ASP A 374 7.70 -5.49 -12.89
CA ASP A 374 7.45 -4.06 -12.89
C ASP A 374 6.31 -3.66 -13.84
N ILE A 375 5.53 -2.65 -13.44
CA ILE A 375 4.39 -2.18 -14.24
C ILE A 375 4.87 -1.41 -15.49
N SER A 376 6.10 -0.87 -15.45
CA SER A 376 6.71 -0.22 -16.60
C SER A 376 7.08 -1.24 -17.67
N GLU A 377 6.64 -1.00 -18.90
CA GLU A 377 7.04 -1.76 -20.09
C GLU A 377 8.56 -1.85 -20.26
N ARG A 378 9.32 -0.83 -19.81
CA ARG A 378 10.78 -0.82 -19.89
C ARG A 378 11.45 -1.78 -18.90
N LEU A 379 10.78 -2.06 -17.78
CA LEU A 379 11.36 -2.80 -16.66
C LEU A 379 10.72 -4.17 -16.44
N LYS A 380 9.55 -4.44 -17.02
CA LYS A 380 8.77 -5.67 -16.76
C LYS A 380 9.53 -6.98 -17.02
N HIS A 381 10.50 -6.98 -17.93
CA HIS A 381 11.33 -8.14 -18.28
C HIS A 381 12.68 -8.17 -17.55
N ASN A 382 12.98 -7.17 -16.72
CA ASN A 382 14.23 -7.15 -15.96
C ASN A 382 14.00 -7.77 -14.56
N PRO A 383 14.65 -8.91 -14.26
CA PRO A 383 14.41 -9.65 -13.02
C PRO A 383 14.79 -8.89 -11.74
N HIS A 384 15.63 -7.85 -11.81
CA HIS A 384 15.96 -7.02 -10.64
C HIS A 384 14.77 -6.19 -10.12
N TYR A 385 13.73 -6.03 -10.94
CA TYR A 385 12.52 -5.27 -10.59
C TYR A 385 11.29 -6.16 -10.36
N ALA A 386 11.43 -7.48 -10.53
CA ALA A 386 10.40 -8.44 -10.19
C ALA A 386 10.32 -8.69 -8.68
N VAL A 387 9.12 -8.96 -8.16
CA VAL A 387 8.94 -9.42 -6.77
C VAL A 387 9.05 -10.93 -6.71
N ARG A 388 10.06 -11.39 -5.97
CA ARG A 388 10.31 -12.81 -5.68
C ARG A 388 9.82 -13.17 -4.29
N PHE A 389 9.27 -14.35 -4.14
CA PHE A 389 8.88 -14.89 -2.85
C PHE A 389 10.11 -15.23 -2.00
N ALA A 390 9.95 -15.02 -0.70
CA ALA A 390 10.97 -15.16 0.31
C ALA A 390 11.21 -16.62 0.74
N ASN A 391 11.10 -17.56 -0.20
CA ASN A 391 11.32 -18.98 0.02
C ASN A 391 12.55 -19.46 -0.79
N GLU A 392 13.12 -20.58 -0.37
CA GLU A 392 14.26 -21.21 -1.06
C GLU A 392 13.77 -21.95 -2.31
N ASP A 393 14.53 -21.86 -3.41
CA ASP A 393 14.32 -22.61 -4.65
C ASP A 393 12.94 -22.47 -5.32
N VAL A 394 12.20 -21.39 -5.05
CA VAL A 394 10.85 -21.15 -5.62
C VAL A 394 10.82 -20.15 -6.77
N TRP A 395 11.95 -19.73 -7.34
CA TRP A 395 11.95 -18.73 -8.41
C TRP A 395 13.03 -18.97 -9.46
N THR A 396 12.78 -18.45 -10.67
CA THR A 396 13.67 -18.55 -11.84
C THR A 396 14.54 -17.30 -11.99
N ASP A 397 15.60 -17.39 -12.79
CA ASP A 397 16.52 -16.27 -13.03
C ASP A 397 15.83 -15.02 -13.60
N ASP A 398 14.77 -15.21 -14.39
CA ASP A 398 13.91 -14.15 -14.93
C ASP A 398 12.89 -13.58 -13.91
N GLY A 399 12.90 -14.05 -12.67
CA GLY A 399 12.17 -13.48 -11.54
C GLY A 399 10.74 -13.97 -11.35
N ARG A 400 10.32 -15.03 -12.05
CA ARG A 400 9.02 -15.68 -11.84
C ARG A 400 9.09 -16.62 -10.63
N ASN A 401 8.01 -16.68 -9.86
CA ASN A 401 7.87 -17.61 -8.73
C ASN A 401 7.22 -18.91 -9.22
N MET A 402 7.90 -20.04 -9.11
CA MET A 402 7.34 -21.35 -9.39
C MET A 402 6.28 -21.69 -8.34
N LEU A 403 5.05 -21.94 -8.78
CA LEU A 403 3.96 -22.40 -7.91
C LEU A 403 3.74 -23.91 -8.03
N ILE A 404 3.69 -24.41 -9.27
CA ILE A 404 3.41 -25.82 -9.58
C ILE A 404 4.46 -26.30 -10.57
N GLU A 405 5.24 -27.30 -10.17
CA GLU A 405 6.24 -27.94 -11.03
C GLU A 405 5.59 -28.93 -12.02
N GLU A 406 4.58 -29.66 -11.58
CA GLU A 406 3.89 -30.68 -12.37
C GLU A 406 2.37 -30.53 -12.32
N LEU A 407 1.81 -29.74 -13.24
CA LEU A 407 0.38 -29.68 -13.51
C LEU A 407 0.05 -30.63 -14.67
N ASN A 408 -0.73 -31.67 -14.38
CA ASN A 408 -1.11 -32.66 -15.39
C ASN A 408 -2.34 -32.20 -16.18
N ILE A 409 -2.12 -32.00 -17.48
CA ILE A 409 -3.20 -31.75 -18.43
C ILE A 409 -3.59 -33.06 -19.10
N VAL A 410 -4.79 -33.55 -18.80
CA VAL A 410 -5.28 -34.86 -19.27
C VAL A 410 -6.75 -34.78 -19.71
N ALA A 411 -7.05 -35.24 -20.92
CA ALA A 411 -8.40 -35.17 -21.49
C ALA A 411 -9.43 -35.96 -20.68
N SER A 412 -8.99 -36.99 -19.94
CA SER A 412 -9.83 -37.85 -19.11
C SER A 412 -10.26 -37.24 -17.77
N ALA A 413 -9.69 -36.10 -17.36
CA ALA A 413 -10.12 -35.42 -16.14
C ALA A 413 -11.52 -34.81 -16.30
N SER A 414 -12.23 -34.60 -15.19
CA SER A 414 -13.58 -34.03 -15.19
C SER A 414 -13.58 -32.53 -15.53
N GLY A 415 -14.53 -32.09 -16.37
CA GLY A 415 -14.70 -30.68 -16.73
C GLY A 415 -15.55 -30.48 -17.99
N SER A 416 -15.97 -29.23 -18.26
CA SER A 416 -16.71 -28.87 -19.48
C SER A 416 -16.33 -27.48 -20.00
N CYS A 417 -16.33 -27.29 -21.32
CA CYS A 417 -16.09 -26.00 -21.96
C CYS A 417 -17.34 -25.10 -21.87
N THR A 418 -17.14 -23.81 -21.59
CA THR A 418 -18.12 -22.75 -21.90
C THR A 418 -17.49 -21.63 -22.74
N ASP A 419 -16.17 -21.45 -22.68
CA ASP A 419 -15.33 -20.60 -23.54
C ASP A 419 -13.92 -21.21 -23.56
N ASP A 420 -13.33 -21.41 -24.74
CA ASP A 420 -12.21 -22.32 -25.00
C ASP A 420 -10.92 -21.63 -25.46
N ARG A 421 -10.92 -20.30 -25.60
CA ARG A 421 -9.83 -19.59 -26.31
C ARG A 421 -8.67 -19.12 -25.44
N TYR A 422 -8.87 -18.91 -24.14
CA TYR A 422 -7.88 -18.20 -23.31
C TYR A 422 -7.64 -18.86 -21.95
N PHE A 423 -6.39 -18.75 -21.48
CA PHE A 423 -6.07 -18.93 -20.07
C PHE A 423 -6.54 -17.65 -19.36
N GLN A 424 -7.50 -17.78 -18.45
CA GLN A 424 -8.09 -16.62 -17.79
C GLN A 424 -8.63 -16.94 -16.42
N GLU A 425 -8.61 -15.94 -15.54
CA GLU A 425 -9.40 -15.96 -14.32
C GLU A 425 -10.88 -15.98 -14.68
N ILE A 426 -11.62 -16.91 -14.06
CA ILE A 426 -13.08 -16.96 -14.14
C ILE A 426 -13.67 -16.74 -12.75
N PRO A 427 -14.89 -16.18 -12.64
CA PRO A 427 -15.58 -16.04 -11.37
C PRO A 427 -15.65 -17.39 -10.63
N ILE A 428 -15.48 -17.33 -9.31
CA ILE A 428 -15.72 -18.50 -8.48
C ILE A 428 -17.22 -18.77 -8.49
N ASN A 429 -17.64 -19.83 -9.18
CA ASN A 429 -19.00 -20.34 -9.08
C ASN A 429 -19.18 -21.04 -7.72
N SER A 430 -19.17 -20.27 -6.62
CA SER A 430 -19.54 -20.80 -5.32
C SER A 430 -21.06 -20.85 -5.22
N ALA A 431 -21.61 -21.97 -4.75
CA ALA A 431 -23.05 -22.10 -4.44
C ALA A 431 -23.53 -21.07 -3.41
N SER A 432 -22.61 -20.46 -2.66
CA SER A 432 -22.85 -19.31 -1.79
C SER A 432 -21.93 -18.16 -2.21
N LEU A 433 -22.52 -17.08 -2.72
CA LEU A 433 -21.78 -15.92 -3.25
C LEU A 433 -21.33 -14.94 -2.16
N ILE A 434 -21.74 -15.19 -0.91
CA ILE A 434 -21.40 -14.44 0.30
C ILE A 434 -20.95 -15.44 1.37
N THR A 435 -19.72 -15.30 1.87
CA THR A 435 -19.03 -16.28 2.73
C THR A 435 -18.26 -15.60 3.87
N GLN A 436 -17.60 -16.36 4.76
CA GLN A 436 -16.83 -15.83 5.91
C GLN A 436 -17.61 -14.82 6.76
N LEU A 437 -18.86 -15.17 7.07
CA LEU A 437 -19.78 -14.32 7.80
C LEU A 437 -19.34 -14.22 9.27
N SER A 438 -19.40 -13.02 9.84
CA SER A 438 -19.15 -12.78 11.26
C SER A 438 -20.01 -11.62 11.75
N ALA A 439 -20.59 -11.77 12.94
CA ALA A 439 -21.30 -10.72 13.64
C ALA A 439 -20.97 -10.78 15.13
N MET A 440 -20.25 -9.78 15.63
CA MET A 440 -19.74 -9.74 17.00
C MET A 440 -20.10 -8.43 17.68
N LYS A 441 -20.73 -8.52 18.85
CA LYS A 441 -21.05 -7.39 19.70
C LYS A 441 -19.99 -7.21 20.79
N THR A 442 -19.52 -5.97 20.93
CA THR A 442 -18.76 -5.49 22.09
C THR A 442 -19.62 -4.54 22.92
N VAL A 443 -19.05 -4.00 24.01
CA VAL A 443 -19.73 -2.98 24.83
C VAL A 443 -20.05 -1.71 24.04
N GLN A 444 -19.25 -1.37 23.03
CA GLN A 444 -19.33 -0.09 22.30
C GLN A 444 -19.81 -0.24 20.85
N SER A 445 -19.59 -1.39 20.21
CA SER A 445 -19.85 -1.56 18.79
C SER A 445 -20.39 -2.94 18.41
N LEU A 446 -21.14 -3.00 17.32
CA LEU A 446 -21.45 -4.22 16.57
C LEU A 446 -20.53 -4.28 15.35
N VAL A 447 -19.70 -5.33 15.28
CA VAL A 447 -18.73 -5.57 14.21
C VAL A 447 -19.26 -6.68 13.31
N LEU A 448 -19.42 -6.38 12.02
CA LEU A 448 -20.02 -7.27 11.03
C LEU A 448 -19.03 -7.48 9.90
N SER A 449 -18.83 -8.70 9.42
CA SER A 449 -18.03 -8.91 8.21
C SER A 449 -18.53 -10.06 7.34
N ALA A 450 -18.32 -9.92 6.03
CA ALA A 450 -18.59 -10.95 5.04
C ALA A 450 -17.66 -10.79 3.83
N THR A 451 -17.39 -11.89 3.15
CA THR A 451 -16.64 -11.95 1.88
C THR A 451 -17.60 -12.18 0.72
N TYR A 452 -17.60 -11.26 -0.25
CA TYR A 452 -18.46 -11.25 -1.42
C TYR A 452 -17.68 -11.71 -2.65
N ASN A 453 -18.00 -12.90 -3.16
CA ASN A 453 -17.25 -13.53 -4.24
C ASN A 453 -17.73 -13.09 -5.65
N LYS A 454 -18.36 -11.92 -5.74
CA LYS A 454 -18.87 -11.27 -6.95
C LYS A 454 -18.85 -9.75 -6.73
N ASN A 455 -18.76 -8.98 -7.81
CA ASN A 455 -18.76 -7.52 -7.76
C ASN A 455 -20.19 -6.97 -7.61
N TYR A 456 -20.62 -6.71 -6.38
CA TYR A 456 -21.92 -6.10 -6.11
C TYR A 456 -21.87 -4.57 -6.13
N ILE A 457 -22.98 -3.94 -6.51
CA ILE A 457 -23.15 -2.48 -6.46
C ILE A 457 -23.51 -2.06 -5.02
N PHE A 458 -24.31 -2.88 -4.34
CA PHE A 458 -24.69 -2.67 -2.95
C PHE A 458 -24.27 -3.87 -2.10
N HIS A 459 -23.56 -3.58 -1.01
CA HIS A 459 -23.21 -4.54 0.03
C HIS A 459 -24.08 -4.24 1.25
N GLN A 460 -25.04 -5.10 1.50
CA GLN A 460 -26.10 -4.88 2.48
C GLN A 460 -25.95 -5.81 3.68
N VAL A 461 -26.29 -5.31 4.87
CA VAL A 461 -26.44 -6.10 6.08
C VAL A 461 -27.77 -5.76 6.74
N PHE A 462 -28.64 -6.75 6.85
CA PHE A 462 -29.93 -6.66 7.52
C PHE A 462 -29.79 -7.23 8.92
N ILE A 463 -30.22 -6.46 9.93
CA ILE A 463 -30.05 -6.81 11.34
C ILE A 463 -31.42 -6.79 12.01
N ASP A 464 -31.78 -7.94 12.54
CA ASP A 464 -32.96 -8.17 13.38
C ASP A 464 -32.53 -7.96 14.84
N THR A 465 -32.97 -6.84 15.39
CA THR A 465 -32.51 -6.32 16.68
C THR A 465 -33.31 -6.87 17.85
N ASP A 466 -34.58 -7.24 17.61
CA ASP A 466 -35.49 -7.75 18.64
C ASP A 466 -35.78 -9.26 18.51
N ASN A 467 -35.20 -9.91 17.49
CA ASN A 467 -35.35 -11.33 17.14
C ASN A 467 -36.82 -11.71 16.92
N ASN A 468 -37.59 -10.80 16.32
CA ASN A 468 -38.97 -11.02 15.95
C ASN A 468 -39.15 -10.86 14.43
N PRO A 469 -39.36 -11.97 13.69
CA PRO A 469 -39.45 -11.94 12.24
C PRO A 469 -40.70 -11.22 11.69
N THR A 470 -41.59 -10.76 12.57
CA THR A 470 -42.82 -10.04 12.21
C THR A 470 -42.69 -8.52 12.29
N THR A 471 -41.60 -8.01 12.88
CA THR A 471 -41.26 -6.58 12.96
C THR A 471 -40.18 -6.21 11.94
N GLY A 472 -40.12 -4.95 11.53
CA GLY A 472 -39.15 -4.50 10.51
C GLY A 472 -39.40 -5.04 9.09
N TYR A 473 -38.35 -5.04 8.27
CA TYR A 473 -38.34 -5.52 6.88
C TYR A 473 -38.08 -7.03 6.83
N TYR A 474 -39.02 -7.79 6.28
CA TYR A 474 -38.86 -9.24 6.17
C TYR A 474 -37.81 -9.62 5.10
N VAL A 475 -36.75 -10.33 5.51
CA VAL A 475 -35.68 -10.79 4.63
C VAL A 475 -35.12 -12.13 5.09
N GLN A 476 -35.12 -13.14 4.21
CA GLN A 476 -34.55 -14.48 4.46
C GLN A 476 -34.99 -15.15 5.77
N GLY A 477 -36.16 -14.79 6.31
CA GLY A 477 -36.70 -15.37 7.55
C GLY A 477 -36.49 -14.52 8.81
N ILE A 478 -35.84 -13.35 8.70
CA ILE A 478 -35.71 -12.36 9.80
C ILE A 478 -36.53 -11.11 9.53
N GLY A 479 -36.81 -10.35 10.59
CA GLY A 479 -37.48 -9.06 10.55
C GLY A 479 -36.45 -7.96 10.86
N ALA A 480 -35.98 -7.24 9.84
CA ALA A 480 -34.85 -6.34 10.00
C ALA A 480 -35.30 -4.91 10.34
N GLU A 481 -34.95 -4.41 11.52
CA GLU A 481 -35.15 -3.00 11.89
C GLU A 481 -34.06 -2.09 11.33
N VAL A 482 -32.92 -2.69 10.98
CA VAL A 482 -31.70 -1.98 10.61
C VAL A 482 -31.17 -2.51 9.28
N LEU A 483 -30.79 -1.59 8.40
CA LEU A 483 -30.06 -1.86 7.16
C LEU A 483 -28.74 -1.08 7.19
N VAL A 484 -27.65 -1.78 6.93
CA VAL A 484 -26.39 -1.16 6.50
C VAL A 484 -26.28 -1.38 5.00
N GLU A 485 -26.02 -0.35 4.22
CA GLU A 485 -25.79 -0.47 2.78
C GLU A 485 -24.54 0.33 2.41
N ASN A 486 -23.50 -0.37 1.95
CA ASN A 486 -22.18 0.21 1.70
C ASN A 486 -21.69 1.00 2.94
N ASP A 487 -21.66 2.33 2.87
CA ASP A 487 -21.25 3.28 3.91
C ASP A 487 -22.43 3.96 4.64
N ALA A 488 -23.66 3.62 4.26
CA ALA A 488 -24.86 4.23 4.80
C ALA A 488 -25.58 3.33 5.81
N PHE A 489 -26.20 3.99 6.80
CA PHE A 489 -26.88 3.37 7.92
C PHE A 489 -28.36 3.76 7.92
N TYR A 490 -29.26 2.79 8.06
CA TYR A 490 -30.68 3.05 7.99
C TYR A 490 -31.49 2.33 9.08
N HIS A 491 -32.57 2.98 9.50
CA HIS A 491 -33.64 2.35 10.26
C HIS A 491 -34.88 2.15 9.40
N HIS A 492 -35.56 1.03 9.59
CA HIS A 492 -36.83 0.77 8.95
C HIS A 492 -37.92 1.71 9.50
N LYS A 493 -38.72 2.31 8.62
CA LYS A 493 -39.77 3.28 9.01
C LYS A 493 -41.04 2.60 9.55
N GLY A 494 -41.32 1.38 9.12
CA GLY A 494 -42.52 0.63 9.51
C GLY A 494 -42.29 -0.22 10.76
N LYS A 495 -43.33 -0.33 11.62
CA LYS A 495 -43.35 -1.31 12.72
C LYS A 495 -43.55 -2.75 12.23
N THR A 496 -44.25 -2.93 11.10
CA THR A 496 -44.48 -4.22 10.43
C THR A 496 -44.64 -3.97 8.92
N GLY A 497 -44.01 -4.79 8.06
CA GLY A 497 -44.29 -4.79 6.62
C GLY A 497 -43.07 -5.04 5.72
N ASN A 498 -43.32 -5.53 4.50
CA ASN A 498 -42.29 -5.86 3.50
C ASN A 498 -41.93 -4.67 2.59
N ASN A 499 -42.33 -3.46 2.95
CA ASN A 499 -42.08 -2.27 2.13
C ASN A 499 -40.62 -1.83 2.28
N TRP A 500 -39.98 -1.44 1.18
CA TRP A 500 -38.62 -0.90 1.19
C TRP A 500 -38.62 0.56 1.66
N GLU A 501 -38.82 0.78 2.97
CA GLU A 501 -38.93 2.11 3.57
C GLU A 501 -37.87 2.33 4.65
N TRP A 502 -36.78 2.98 4.25
CA TRP A 502 -35.61 3.22 5.10
C TRP A 502 -35.40 4.70 5.40
N GLU A 503 -35.03 5.02 6.64
CA GLU A 503 -34.64 6.34 7.12
C GLU A 503 -33.14 6.35 7.42
N LEU A 504 -32.40 7.22 6.74
CA LEU A 504 -30.97 7.39 6.98
C LEU A 504 -30.75 7.87 8.41
N VAL A 505 -29.78 7.27 9.09
CA VAL A 505 -29.38 7.65 10.43
C VAL A 505 -28.09 8.45 10.34
N ASP A 506 -28.09 9.65 10.91
CA ASP A 506 -26.89 10.48 10.96
C ASP A 506 -25.78 9.79 11.76
N GLY A 507 -24.66 9.53 11.07
CA GLY A 507 -23.50 8.85 11.62
C GLY A 507 -22.82 8.03 10.53
N ASN A 508 -21.57 8.37 10.20
CA ASN A 508 -20.81 7.63 9.21
C ASN A 508 -20.52 6.21 9.74
N ILE A 509 -21.05 5.19 9.07
CA ILE A 509 -20.48 3.86 9.19
C ILE A 509 -19.30 3.83 8.24
N MET A 510 -18.13 3.46 8.73
CA MET A 510 -16.95 3.29 7.90
C MET A 510 -16.83 1.81 7.58
N PRO A 511 -17.39 1.30 6.46
CA PRO A 511 -17.00 0.00 5.97
C PRO A 511 -15.50 0.07 5.66
N SER A 512 -14.73 -0.88 6.17
CA SER A 512 -13.40 -1.15 5.62
C SER A 512 -13.54 -2.29 4.63
N ASN A 513 -13.11 -2.04 3.39
CA ASN A 513 -13.03 -3.06 2.36
C ASN A 513 -11.59 -3.58 2.25
N TYR A 514 -11.42 -4.88 2.47
CA TYR A 514 -10.19 -5.61 2.24
C TYR A 514 -10.38 -6.52 1.02
N GLY A 515 -10.45 -5.92 -0.17
CA GLY A 515 -10.68 -6.63 -1.43
C GLY A 515 -12.12 -7.10 -1.64
N TYR A 516 -12.39 -8.38 -1.35
CA TYR A 516 -13.73 -8.96 -1.38
C TYR A 516 -14.38 -9.04 0.00
N LYS A 517 -13.64 -8.72 1.08
CA LYS A 517 -14.14 -8.77 2.44
C LYS A 517 -14.56 -7.37 2.92
N TYR A 518 -15.81 -7.25 3.28
CA TYR A 518 -16.40 -6.04 3.84
C TYR A 518 -16.52 -6.20 5.35
N LEU A 519 -16.09 -5.17 6.08
CA LEU A 519 -16.16 -5.06 7.53
C LEU A 519 -16.90 -3.78 7.90
N TRP A 520 -18.01 -3.89 8.62
CA TRP A 520 -18.76 -2.76 9.17
C TRP A 520 -18.60 -2.71 10.68
N GLN A 521 -18.46 -1.50 11.22
CA GLN A 521 -18.46 -1.25 12.65
C GLN A 521 -19.53 -0.22 13.00
N LEU A 522 -20.56 -0.66 13.69
CA LEU A 522 -21.73 0.15 14.07
C LEU A 522 -21.63 0.54 15.54
N PRO A 523 -21.77 1.83 15.90
CA PRO A 523 -21.92 2.23 17.30
C PRO A 523 -23.20 1.66 17.89
N ILE A 524 -23.13 0.97 19.03
CA ILE A 524 -24.32 0.39 19.69
C ILE A 524 -25.36 1.47 20.04
N LEU A 525 -24.90 2.67 20.38
CA LEU A 525 -25.76 3.81 20.72
C LEU A 525 -26.73 4.20 19.59
N ASN A 526 -26.37 3.90 18.35
CA ASN A 526 -27.15 4.33 17.18
C ASN A 526 -28.19 3.29 16.72
N LEU A 527 -28.21 2.07 17.28
CA LEU A 527 -29.05 0.96 16.79
C LEU A 527 -30.52 1.01 17.27
N LYS A 528 -30.94 2.08 17.96
CA LYS A 528 -32.28 2.34 18.58
C LYS A 528 -32.80 1.27 19.57
N LEU A 529 -32.33 0.01 19.50
CA LEU A 529 -32.69 -1.11 20.34
C LEU A 529 -31.43 -1.86 20.83
N PRO A 530 -31.47 -2.50 22.01
CA PRO A 530 -30.34 -3.27 22.50
C PRO A 530 -30.14 -4.54 21.66
N ILE A 531 -29.07 -4.59 20.88
CA ILE A 531 -28.63 -5.85 20.24
C ILE A 531 -28.33 -6.88 21.32
N MET A 532 -28.95 -8.04 21.26
CA MET A 532 -28.74 -9.12 22.22
C MET A 532 -27.88 -10.22 21.59
N ALA A 533 -27.36 -11.14 22.41
CA ALA A 533 -26.62 -12.31 21.91
C ALA A 533 -27.46 -13.23 20.99
N TYR A 534 -28.78 -13.01 20.93
CA TYR A 534 -29.71 -13.77 20.10
C TYR A 534 -30.22 -12.98 18.89
N SER A 535 -29.76 -11.74 18.68
CA SER A 535 -30.07 -10.97 17.46
C SER A 535 -29.55 -11.68 16.21
N GLN A 536 -30.25 -11.54 15.08
CA GLN A 536 -29.95 -12.25 13.84
C GLN A 536 -29.50 -11.30 12.73
N VAL A 537 -28.61 -11.78 11.87
CA VAL A 537 -28.03 -10.99 10.77
C VAL A 537 -28.07 -11.78 9.48
N VAL A 538 -28.42 -11.08 8.39
CA VAL A 538 -28.34 -11.57 7.01
C VAL A 538 -27.53 -10.59 6.18
N PHE A 539 -26.51 -11.08 5.49
CA PHE A 539 -25.74 -10.31 4.53
C PHE A 539 -26.35 -10.47 3.13
N ALA A 540 -26.34 -9.42 2.33
CA ALA A 540 -26.81 -9.45 0.96
C ALA A 540 -25.91 -8.63 0.03
N GLY A 541 -25.87 -9.02 -1.24
CA GLY A 541 -25.18 -8.32 -2.31
C GLY A 541 -26.12 -8.11 -3.48
N THR A 542 -26.26 -6.88 -3.96
CA THR A 542 -27.19 -6.53 -5.04
C THR A 542 -26.47 -5.99 -6.27
N ILE A 543 -26.85 -6.49 -7.45
CA ILE A 543 -26.46 -5.97 -8.77
C ILE A 543 -27.74 -5.81 -9.57
N ASP A 544 -27.99 -4.60 -10.08
CA ASP A 544 -29.23 -4.24 -10.77
C ASP A 544 -30.48 -4.68 -9.97
N GLU A 545 -31.35 -5.52 -10.53
CA GLU A 545 -32.57 -6.03 -9.89
C GLU A 545 -32.36 -7.36 -9.14
N LYS A 546 -31.13 -7.89 -9.05
CA LYS A 546 -30.85 -9.19 -8.42
C LYS A 546 -30.08 -9.03 -7.12
N THR A 547 -30.64 -9.60 -6.05
CA THR A 547 -30.00 -9.69 -4.73
C THR A 547 -29.66 -11.14 -4.40
N ASP A 548 -28.40 -11.38 -4.04
CA ASP A 548 -27.91 -12.64 -3.50
C ASP A 548 -27.79 -12.50 -1.97
N TYR A 549 -28.19 -13.53 -1.20
CA TYR A 549 -28.23 -13.49 0.26
C TYR A 549 -27.33 -14.57 0.90
N SER A 550 -26.81 -14.29 2.10
CA SER A 550 -26.12 -15.25 2.94
C SER A 550 -27.10 -16.12 3.75
N SER A 551 -26.60 -17.15 4.43
CA SER A 551 -27.32 -17.77 5.55
C SER A 551 -27.50 -16.77 6.70
N ILE A 552 -28.55 -16.97 7.52
CA ILE A 552 -28.72 -16.25 8.79
C ILE A 552 -27.59 -16.65 9.75
N ILE A 553 -27.03 -15.67 10.46
CA ILE A 553 -26.12 -15.91 11.59
C ILE A 553 -26.58 -15.15 12.84
N SER A 554 -26.24 -15.67 14.01
CA SER A 554 -26.51 -15.00 15.30
C SER A 554 -25.34 -14.11 15.71
N VAL A 555 -25.65 -12.99 16.38
CA VAL A 555 -24.66 -12.09 16.95
C VAL A 555 -24.00 -12.73 18.17
N THR A 556 -22.68 -12.89 18.16
CA THR A 556 -21.93 -13.38 19.33
C THR A 556 -21.47 -12.22 20.21
N VAL A 557 -21.35 -12.42 21.52
CA VAL A 557 -20.77 -11.44 22.45
C VAL A 557 -19.29 -11.73 22.65
N ALA A 558 -18.45 -10.70 22.53
CA ALA A 558 -17.00 -10.77 22.73
C ALA A 558 -16.60 -11.00 24.20
#